data_AF-A0A0E9X5V0-F1
#
_entry.id   AF-A0A0E9X5V0-F1
#
_cell.length_a   1.000
_cell.length_b   1.000
_cell.length_c   1.000
_cell.angle_alpha   90.00
_cell.angle_beta   90.00
_cell.angle_gamma   90.00
#
_symmetry.space_group_name_H-M   'P 1'
#
loop_
_entity.id
_entity.type
_entity.pdbx_description
1 polymer ?
#
loop_
_entity_poly.entity_id
_entity_poly.type
_entity_poly.pdbx_seq_one_letter_code
_entity_poly.pdbx_strand_id
1 'polypeptide(L)'
;MVVAPELFTTKRAWEALEIAEKKLLGPLGMKTLDPDDMVYCGVYDNALDNDNYNTAKGFNYHQGPEWLWPVGYFLRAKLHFAKMIGQEAYDETVYLVKNVLSRHYVHLERSSWKGLPELTNENGQYCPFSCESQAWSIATVLEVLHDL
;
A
#
# COMPACT_ATOMS: atom_id res chain seq x y z
N MET A 1 7.79 -4.25 11.44
CA MET A 1 8.72 -5.06 10.63
C MET A 1 9.92 -4.25 10.15
N VAL A 2 9.75 -3.10 9.48
CA VAL A 2 10.89 -2.27 9.00
C VAL A 2 11.77 -1.71 10.13
N VAL A 3 11.15 -1.13 11.16
CA VAL A 3 11.87 -0.34 12.19
C VAL A 3 12.61 -1.21 13.23
N ALA A 4 12.07 -2.40 13.52
CA ALA A 4 12.60 -3.32 14.53
C ALA A 4 12.44 -4.78 14.02
N PRO A 5 13.19 -5.18 12.98
CA PRO A 5 13.06 -6.52 12.38
C PRO A 5 13.44 -7.65 13.34
N GLU A 6 14.27 -7.39 14.35
CA GLU A 6 14.70 -8.33 15.39
C GLU A 6 13.56 -8.85 16.28
N LEU A 7 12.40 -8.18 16.29
CA LEU A 7 11.20 -8.64 16.99
C LEU A 7 10.50 -9.81 16.27
N PHE A 8 10.93 -10.15 15.06
CA PHE A 8 10.27 -11.13 14.21
C PHE A 8 11.17 -12.34 13.95
N THR A 9 10.59 -13.53 13.95
CA THR A 9 11.25 -14.68 13.33
C THR A 9 11.10 -14.58 11.82
N THR A 10 12.20 -14.77 11.08
CA THR A 10 12.24 -14.61 9.62
C THR A 10 11.12 -15.36 8.91
N LYS A 11 10.88 -16.63 9.29
CA LYS A 11 9.83 -17.46 8.69
C LYS A 11 8.43 -16.85 8.87
N ARG A 12 8.07 -16.40 10.07
CA ARG A 12 6.74 -15.84 10.35
C ARG A 12 6.56 -14.48 9.68
N ALA A 13 7.60 -13.66 9.65
CA ALA A 13 7.56 -12.38 8.94
C ALA A 13 7.34 -12.60 7.45
N TRP A 14 8.08 -13.53 6.85
CA TRP A 14 7.95 -13.87 5.43
C TRP A 14 6.54 -14.36 5.08
N GLU A 15 6.01 -15.32 5.84
CA GLU A 15 4.64 -15.83 5.64
C GLU A 15 3.57 -14.73 5.77
N ALA A 16 3.71 -13.83 6.74
CA ALA A 16 2.77 -12.72 6.91
C ALA A 16 2.87 -11.70 5.76
N LEU A 17 4.07 -11.41 5.27
CA LEU A 17 4.29 -10.51 4.12
C LEU A 17 3.78 -11.10 2.81
N GLU A 18 3.87 -12.42 2.63
CA GLU A 18 3.23 -13.15 1.52
C GLU A 18 1.71 -12.99 1.52
N ILE A 19 1.08 -13.06 2.70
CA ILE A 19 -0.36 -12.82 2.84
C ILE A 19 -0.69 -11.36 2.54
N ALA A 20 0.08 -10.42 3.10
CA ALA A 20 -0.13 -8.99 2.87
C ALA A 20 -0.01 -8.62 1.39
N GLU A 21 0.94 -9.22 0.66
CA GLU A 21 1.04 -9.04 -0.80
C GLU A 21 -0.24 -9.49 -1.50
N LYS A 22 -0.69 -10.72 -1.22
CA LYS A 22 -1.82 -11.33 -1.93
C LYS A 22 -3.15 -10.66 -1.62
N LYS A 23 -3.33 -10.20 -0.38
CA LYS A 23 -4.61 -9.68 0.12
C LYS A 23 -4.70 -8.17 0.08
N LEU A 24 -3.62 -7.47 0.41
CA LEU A 24 -3.68 -6.03 0.70
C LEU A 24 -3.01 -5.18 -0.37
N LEU A 25 -2.02 -5.69 -1.11
CA LEU A 25 -1.36 -4.88 -2.15
C LEU A 25 -2.33 -4.61 -3.32
N GLY A 26 -2.70 -3.34 -3.48
CA GLY A 26 -3.47 -2.85 -4.62
C GLY A 26 -2.58 -2.39 -5.79
N PRO A 27 -3.18 -1.79 -6.82
CA PRO A 27 -2.46 -1.28 -7.98
C PRO A 27 -1.47 -0.17 -7.63
N LEU A 28 -1.85 0.75 -6.73
CA LEU A 28 -1.00 1.86 -6.28
C LEU A 28 -0.84 1.91 -4.77
N GLY A 29 -1.88 1.59 -3.99
CA GLY A 29 -1.86 1.61 -2.53
C GLY A 29 -1.99 0.23 -1.89
N MET A 30 -1.98 0.19 -0.57
CA MET A 30 -2.32 -0.97 0.26
C MET A 30 -3.75 -0.80 0.78
N LYS A 31 -4.62 -1.79 0.57
CA LYS A 31 -5.92 -1.88 1.21
C LYS A 31 -5.74 -1.84 2.72
N THR A 32 -6.50 -1.01 3.42
CA THR A 32 -6.37 -0.87 4.87
C THR A 32 -7.07 -1.98 5.66
N LEU A 33 -7.89 -2.80 5.00
CA LEU A 33 -8.56 -3.95 5.58
C LEU A 33 -8.57 -5.12 4.57
N ASP A 34 -8.59 -6.36 5.07
CA ASP A 34 -8.73 -7.55 4.23
C ASP A 34 -10.09 -7.51 3.50
N PRO A 35 -10.13 -7.68 2.16
CA PRO A 35 -11.38 -7.72 1.42
C PRO A 35 -12.33 -8.87 1.81
N ASP A 36 -11.87 -9.88 2.53
CA ASP A 36 -12.73 -10.95 3.06
C ASP A 36 -13.46 -10.53 4.37
N ASP A 37 -13.11 -9.38 4.97
CA ASP A 37 -13.76 -8.89 6.18
C ASP A 37 -15.17 -8.36 5.87
N MET A 38 -16.15 -8.67 6.74
CA MET A 38 -17.54 -8.26 6.58
C MET A 38 -17.74 -6.74 6.57
N VAL A 39 -16.80 -5.95 7.10
CA VAL A 39 -16.88 -4.48 7.10
C VAL A 39 -15.96 -3.81 6.07
N TYR A 40 -15.36 -4.57 5.14
CA TYR A 40 -14.60 -4.00 4.04
C TYR A 40 -15.48 -3.13 3.12
N CYS A 41 -15.08 -1.87 2.97
CA CYS A 41 -15.73 -0.82 2.19
C CYS A 41 -14.66 0.00 1.43
N GLY A 42 -14.22 -0.49 0.26
CA GLY A 42 -13.09 0.08 -0.48
C GLY A 42 -13.31 1.42 -1.21
N VAL A 43 -14.54 1.96 -1.23
CA VAL A 43 -14.87 3.23 -1.93
C VAL A 43 -15.15 4.34 -0.92
N TYR A 44 -14.21 5.26 -0.75
CA TYR A 44 -14.35 6.41 0.14
C TYR A 44 -15.10 7.56 -0.53
N ASP A 45 -16.18 8.00 0.12
CA ASP A 45 -16.93 9.21 -0.21
C ASP A 45 -17.21 10.00 1.07
N ASN A 46 -16.52 11.13 1.23
CA ASN A 46 -16.64 11.96 2.41
C ASN A 46 -17.94 12.77 2.45
N ALA A 47 -18.59 12.96 1.30
CA ALA A 47 -19.83 13.71 1.18
C ALA A 47 -21.07 12.81 1.36
N LEU A 48 -20.89 11.49 1.37
CA LEU A 48 -21.98 10.51 1.44
C LEU A 48 -22.81 10.68 2.71
N ASP A 49 -24.01 11.25 2.56
CA ASP A 49 -24.96 11.48 3.65
C ASP A 49 -26.08 10.45 3.58
N ASN A 50 -25.92 9.32 4.28
CA ASN A 50 -26.89 8.24 4.32
C ASN A 50 -26.91 7.55 5.70
N ASP A 51 -27.80 6.57 5.85
CA ASP A 51 -27.96 5.82 7.11
C ASP A 51 -27.02 4.60 7.23
N ASN A 52 -26.14 4.37 6.25
CA ASN A 52 -25.20 3.26 6.31
C ASN A 52 -23.99 3.65 7.17
N TYR A 53 -23.98 3.19 8.42
CA TYR A 53 -22.90 3.43 9.37
C TYR A 53 -21.49 3.16 8.82
N ASN A 54 -21.31 2.16 7.96
CA ASN A 54 -19.99 1.81 7.44
C ASN A 54 -19.41 2.86 6.49
N THR A 55 -20.24 3.69 5.84
CA THR A 55 -19.79 4.61 4.78
C THR A 55 -20.23 6.06 4.97
N ALA A 56 -21.25 6.31 5.79
CA ALA A 56 -21.78 7.64 6.05
C ALA A 56 -20.66 8.60 6.51
N LYS A 57 -20.61 9.78 5.88
CA LYS A 57 -19.64 10.84 6.16
C LYS A 57 -18.19 10.35 6.18
N GLY A 58 -17.87 9.39 5.31
CA GLY A 58 -16.51 8.89 5.15
C GLY A 58 -16.04 7.97 6.27
N PHE A 59 -16.95 7.32 7.01
CA PHE A 59 -16.58 6.39 8.08
C PHE A 59 -15.58 5.30 7.64
N ASN A 60 -15.62 4.90 6.36
CA ASN A 60 -14.73 3.91 5.78
C ASN A 60 -13.34 4.43 5.35
N TYR A 61 -12.92 5.63 5.74
CA TYR A 61 -11.61 6.21 5.35
C TYR A 61 -10.41 5.25 5.57
N HIS A 62 -10.51 4.37 6.57
CA HIS A 62 -9.53 3.34 6.88
C HIS A 62 -10.08 1.89 6.83
N GLN A 63 -11.20 1.64 6.14
CA GLN A 63 -11.85 0.32 6.07
C GLN A 63 -11.88 -0.27 4.66
N GLY A 64 -10.79 -0.17 3.90
CA GLY A 64 -10.69 -0.73 2.56
C GLY A 64 -10.00 0.14 1.52
N PRO A 65 -10.15 1.49 1.53
CA PRO A 65 -9.43 2.36 0.61
C PRO A 65 -7.93 2.08 0.63
N GLU A 66 -7.30 2.27 -0.51
CA GLU A 66 -5.92 1.86 -0.74
C GLU A 66 -4.97 3.03 -0.45
N TRP A 67 -4.26 2.97 0.67
CA TRP A 67 -3.34 4.02 1.10
C TRP A 67 -1.96 3.82 0.50
N LEU A 68 -1.28 4.89 0.08
CA LEU A 68 -0.02 4.74 -0.64
C LEU A 68 1.21 4.63 0.28
N TRP A 69 1.27 5.38 1.38
CA TRP A 69 2.43 5.34 2.28
C TRP A 69 2.74 3.96 2.90
N PRO A 70 1.75 3.08 3.21
CA PRO A 70 2.05 1.74 3.71
C PRO A 70 2.73 0.84 2.66
N VAL A 71 2.62 1.16 1.36
CA VAL A 71 3.31 0.42 0.30
C VAL A 71 4.81 0.47 0.50
N GLY A 72 5.37 1.64 0.82
CA GLY A 72 6.80 1.75 1.06
C GLY A 72 7.25 0.90 2.25
N TYR A 73 6.51 0.93 3.37
CA TYR A 73 6.80 0.06 4.52
C TYR A 73 6.70 -1.43 4.17
N PHE A 74 5.69 -1.84 3.40
CA PHE A 74 5.53 -3.21 2.95
C PHE A 74 6.72 -3.66 2.10
N LEU A 75 7.11 -2.88 1.08
CA LEU A 75 8.21 -3.21 0.18
C LEU A 75 9.55 -3.27 0.90
N ARG A 76 9.83 -2.30 1.78
CA ARG A 76 11.06 -2.29 2.59
C ARG A 76 11.15 -3.51 3.51
N ALA A 77 10.05 -3.85 4.17
CA ALA A 77 10.00 -5.06 5.01
C ALA A 77 10.22 -6.31 4.17
N LYS A 78 9.58 -6.41 3.00
CA LYS A 78 9.70 -7.56 2.12
C LYS A 78 11.12 -7.72 1.59
N LEU A 79 11.78 -6.64 1.15
CA LEU A 79 13.19 -6.65 0.75
C LEU A 79 14.11 -7.12 1.87
N HIS A 80 13.90 -6.62 3.09
CA HIS A 80 14.70 -7.00 4.26
C HIS A 80 14.62 -8.51 4.54
N PHE A 81 13.40 -9.05 4.68
CA PHE A 81 13.22 -10.46 5.00
C PHE A 81 13.56 -11.38 3.83
N ALA A 82 13.39 -10.94 2.57
CA ALA A 82 13.79 -11.73 1.40
C ALA A 82 15.30 -12.05 1.40
N LYS A 83 16.15 -11.07 1.76
CA LYS A 83 17.61 -11.27 1.91
C LYS A 83 17.95 -12.39 2.90
N MET A 84 17.13 -12.56 3.94
CA MET A 84 17.33 -13.59 4.96
C MET A 84 16.80 -14.97 4.55
N ILE A 85 15.81 -15.01 3.63
CA ILE A 85 15.24 -16.26 3.11
C ILE A 85 16.19 -16.90 2.10
N GLY A 86 16.75 -16.11 1.18
CA GLY A 86 17.71 -16.59 0.19
C GLY A 86 17.72 -15.75 -1.10
N GLN A 87 18.69 -16.03 -1.97
CA GLN A 87 18.91 -15.27 -3.19
C GLN A 87 17.71 -15.28 -4.14
N GLU A 88 17.06 -16.43 -4.33
CA GLU A 88 15.88 -16.57 -5.19
C GLU A 88 14.72 -15.67 -4.73
N ALA A 89 14.37 -15.75 -3.45
CA ALA A 89 13.32 -14.90 -2.86
C ALA A 89 13.66 -13.40 -2.94
N TYR A 90 14.95 -13.06 -2.80
CA TYR A 90 15.42 -11.69 -2.97
C TYR A 90 15.23 -11.19 -4.40
N ASP A 91 15.63 -11.96 -5.40
CA ASP A 91 15.51 -11.58 -6.82
C ASP A 91 14.04 -11.42 -7.24
N GLU A 92 13.16 -12.33 -6.78
CA GLU A 92 11.70 -12.22 -6.96
C GLU A 92 11.15 -10.96 -6.30
N THR A 93 11.61 -10.64 -5.09
CA THR A 93 11.17 -9.44 -4.37
C THR A 93 11.64 -8.17 -5.07
N VAL A 94 12.87 -8.13 -5.59
CA VAL A 94 13.37 -6.99 -6.38
C VAL A 94 12.53 -6.80 -7.64
N TYR A 95 12.11 -7.89 -8.30
CA TYR A 95 11.19 -7.82 -9.44
C TYR A 95 9.83 -7.23 -9.05
N LEU A 96 9.23 -7.71 -7.95
CA LEU A 96 7.98 -7.16 -7.40
C LEU A 96 8.11 -5.66 -7.11
N VAL A 97 9.17 -5.25 -6.41
CA VAL A 97 9.42 -3.86 -6.05
C VAL A 97 9.49 -3.00 -7.31
N LYS A 98 10.29 -3.40 -8.32
CA LYS A 98 10.38 -2.68 -9.59
C LYS A 98 9.04 -2.56 -10.31
N ASN A 99 8.20 -3.59 -10.25
CA ASN A 99 6.86 -3.58 -10.84
C ASN A 99 5.88 -2.65 -10.08
N VAL A 100 5.97 -2.58 -8.75
CA VAL A 100 5.16 -1.62 -7.97
C VAL A 100 5.62 -0.19 -8.26
N LEU A 101 6.94 0.06 -8.21
CA LEU A 101 7.51 1.39 -8.45
C LEU A 101 7.27 1.90 -9.87
N SER A 102 7.23 1.02 -10.88
CA SER A 102 6.90 1.42 -12.25
C SER A 102 5.47 1.94 -12.38
N ARG A 103 4.52 1.35 -11.63
CA ARG A 103 3.13 1.82 -11.57
C ARG A 103 3.02 3.19 -10.90
N HIS A 104 3.76 3.41 -9.81
CA HIS A 104 3.87 4.72 -9.17
C HIS A 104 4.47 5.76 -10.12
N TYR A 105 5.53 5.40 -10.86
CA TYR A 105 6.14 6.29 -11.86
C TYR A 105 5.15 6.66 -12.97
N VAL A 106 4.40 5.69 -13.50
CA VAL A 106 3.36 5.95 -14.52
C VAL A 106 2.27 6.89 -13.98
N HIS A 107 1.83 6.71 -12.73
CA HIS A 107 0.87 7.62 -12.11
C HIS A 107 1.44 9.04 -11.98
N LEU A 108 2.64 9.17 -11.42
CA LEU A 108 3.33 10.45 -11.22
C LEU A 108 3.49 11.21 -12.55
N GLU A 109 3.86 10.50 -13.62
CA GLU A 109 4.02 11.11 -14.94
C GLU A 109 2.72 11.65 -15.51
N ARG A 110 1.60 10.96 -15.28
CA ARG A 110 0.27 11.35 -15.75
C ARG A 110 -0.42 12.40 -14.88
N SER A 111 -0.07 12.47 -13.60
CA SER A 111 -0.65 13.43 -12.65
C SER A 111 -0.24 14.86 -12.99
N SER A 112 -1.21 15.78 -12.97
CA SER A 112 -0.93 17.22 -13.10
C SER A 112 -0.11 17.79 -11.94
N TRP A 113 -0.13 17.10 -10.79
CA TRP A 113 0.57 17.50 -9.57
C TRP A 113 1.99 16.96 -9.49
N LYS A 114 2.38 16.07 -10.42
CA LYS A 114 3.67 15.36 -10.40
C LYS A 114 3.96 14.72 -9.03
N GLY A 115 2.91 14.17 -8.44
CA GLY A 115 2.92 13.56 -7.12
C GLY A 115 2.21 12.21 -7.09
N LEU A 116 2.23 11.60 -5.91
CA LEU A 116 1.45 10.41 -5.60
C LEU A 116 0.34 10.77 -4.61
N PRO A 117 -0.88 10.26 -4.81
CA PRO A 117 -2.01 10.61 -3.95
C PRO A 117 -1.84 10.06 -2.53
N GLU A 118 -2.64 10.57 -1.63
CA GLU A 118 -2.79 10.03 -0.28
C GLU A 118 -3.36 8.60 -0.31
N LEU A 119 -4.45 8.42 -1.06
CA LEU A 119 -5.14 7.15 -1.21
C LEU A 119 -5.81 7.03 -2.57
N THR A 120 -6.13 5.81 -2.95
CA THR A 120 -7.05 5.47 -4.04
C THR A 120 -8.26 4.75 -3.48
N ASN A 121 -9.37 4.78 -4.21
CA ASN A 121 -10.44 3.83 -3.96
C ASN A 121 -9.99 2.43 -4.40
N GLU A 122 -10.86 1.44 -4.19
CA GLU A 122 -10.59 0.05 -4.50
C GLU A 122 -9.97 -0.16 -5.90
N ASN A 123 -8.98 -1.05 -5.97
CA ASN A 123 -8.32 -1.43 -7.21
C ASN A 123 -7.73 -0.24 -7.98
N GLY A 124 -7.15 0.72 -7.26
CA GLY A 124 -6.52 1.90 -7.84
C GLY A 124 -7.47 2.92 -8.47
N GLN A 125 -8.78 2.81 -8.20
CA GLN A 125 -9.75 3.78 -8.70
C GLN A 125 -9.48 5.18 -8.12
N TYR A 126 -9.74 6.20 -8.94
CA TYR A 126 -9.59 7.59 -8.53
C TYR A 126 -10.50 7.91 -7.32
N CYS A 127 -9.95 8.58 -6.32
CA CYS A 127 -10.71 9.08 -5.18
C CYS A 127 -10.73 10.62 -5.20
N PRO A 128 -11.88 11.26 -5.45
CA PRO A 128 -11.97 12.72 -5.53
C PRO A 128 -11.74 13.43 -4.19
N PHE A 129 -11.77 12.69 -3.08
CA PHE A 129 -11.52 13.22 -1.74
C PHE A 129 -10.09 12.97 -1.25
N SER A 130 -9.24 12.31 -2.05
CA SER A 130 -7.82 12.13 -1.74
C SER A 130 -7.04 13.40 -2.02
N CYS A 131 -6.06 13.72 -1.17
CA CYS A 131 -4.99 14.63 -1.58
C CYS A 131 -4.25 14.04 -2.79
N GLU A 132 -4.04 14.83 -3.84
CA GLU A 132 -3.44 14.40 -5.12
C GLU A 132 -1.91 14.24 -5.06
N SER A 133 -1.27 14.91 -4.10
CA SER A 133 0.17 14.84 -3.89
C SER A 133 0.44 14.90 -2.39
N GLN A 134 0.74 13.74 -1.82
CA GLN A 134 0.86 13.58 -0.38
C GLN A 134 2.30 13.22 0.02
N ALA A 135 2.83 13.98 0.99
CA ALA A 135 4.26 13.92 1.34
C ALA A 135 4.71 12.53 1.80
N TRP A 136 3.92 11.85 2.64
CA TRP A 136 4.26 10.51 3.12
C TRP A 136 4.22 9.44 2.02
N SER A 137 3.43 9.63 0.97
CA SER A 137 3.27 8.65 -0.10
C SER A 137 4.54 8.62 -0.95
N ILE A 138 5.11 9.79 -1.22
CA ILE A 138 6.37 9.93 -1.95
C ILE A 138 7.55 9.55 -1.05
N ALA A 139 7.58 10.03 0.20
CA ALA A 139 8.70 9.80 1.11
C ALA A 139 9.00 8.30 1.31
N THR A 140 7.96 7.50 1.57
CA THR A 140 8.13 6.06 1.78
C THR A 140 8.57 5.31 0.52
N VAL A 141 8.21 5.78 -0.68
CA VAL A 141 8.74 5.27 -1.96
C VAL A 141 10.22 5.60 -2.13
N LEU A 142 10.65 6.82 -1.76
CA LEU A 142 12.07 7.20 -1.78
C LEU A 142 12.89 6.34 -0.83
N GLU A 143 12.36 5.97 0.33
CA GLU A 143 13.01 5.04 1.25
C GLU A 143 13.18 3.64 0.65
N VAL A 144 12.21 3.14 -0.12
CA VAL A 144 12.37 1.86 -0.86
C VAL A 144 13.51 1.96 -1.87
N LEU A 145 13.58 3.05 -2.63
CA LEU A 145 14.64 3.29 -3.61
C LEU A 145 16.03 3.40 -2.97
N HIS A 146 16.10 3.91 -1.74
CA HIS A 146 17.35 3.97 -0.98
C HIS A 146 17.80 2.60 -0.47
N ASP A 147 16.86 1.70 -0.12
CA ASP A 147 17.16 0.37 0.43
C ASP A 147 17.46 -0.70 -0.65
N LEU A 148 17.06 -0.43 -1.90
CA LEU A 148 17.30 -1.23 -3.11
C LEU A 148 18.78 -1.26 -3.50
#